data_AF-A0A1S2GTD4-F1
#
_entry.id   AF-A0A1S2GTD4-F1
#
_cell.length_a   1.000
_cell.length_b   1.000
_cell.length_c   1.000
_cell.angle_alpha   90.00
_cell.angle_beta   90.00
_cell.angle_gamma   90.00
#
_symmetry.space_group_name_H-M   'P 1'
#
loop_
_entity.id
_entity.type
_entity.pdbx_description
1 polymer ?
#
loop_
_entity_poly.entity_id
_entity_poly.type
_entity_poly.pdbx_seq_one_letter_code
_entity_poly.pdbx_strand_id
1 'polypeptide(L)'
;MIVLLVLVTALAIARYALLFLSATEGDTPPASVVALPSGSEVVGDDVECGSGGCWRLLTVRPPTEMTAEFLANELEHRMSGTVCDPRTVDLSSEVDVGFLVVRAAYWS
;
A
#
# COMPACT_ATOMS: atom_id res chain seq x y z
N MET A 1 -23.70 -16.38 -20.06
CA MET A 1 -22.82 -15.19 -20.07
C MET A 1 -23.43 -14.02 -19.29
N ILE A 2 -24.69 -13.62 -19.55
CA ILE A 2 -25.36 -12.50 -18.85
C ILE A 2 -25.48 -12.74 -17.33
N VAL A 3 -25.97 -13.91 -16.91
CA VAL A 3 -26.13 -14.23 -15.47
C VAL A 3 -24.80 -14.19 -14.72
N LEU A 4 -23.73 -14.72 -15.33
CA LEU A 4 -22.38 -14.68 -14.74
C LEU A 4 -21.89 -13.24 -14.58
N LEU A 5 -22.06 -12.40 -15.61
CA LEU A 5 -21.71 -10.98 -15.54
C LEU A 5 -22.47 -10.25 -14.42
N VAL A 6 -23.77 -10.48 -14.31
CA VAL A 6 -24.60 -9.89 -13.24
C VAL A 6 -24.09 -10.30 -11.85
N LEU A 7 -23.77 -11.59 -11.66
CA LEU A 7 -23.25 -12.08 -10.39
C LEU A 7 -21.87 -11.48 -10.06
N VAL A 8 -20.95 -11.44 -11.02
CA VAL A 8 -19.62 -10.85 -10.82
C VAL A 8 -19.73 -9.37 -10.47
N THR A 9 -20.56 -8.61 -11.19
CA THR A 9 -20.78 -7.19 -10.90
C THR A 9 -21.41 -6.97 -9.53
N ALA A 10 -22.42 -7.76 -9.16
CA ALA A 10 -23.06 -7.66 -7.84
C ALA A 10 -22.07 -7.96 -6.71
N LEU A 11 -21.23 -8.98 -6.87
CA LEU A 11 -20.17 -9.31 -5.91
C LEU A 11 -19.11 -8.20 -5.80
N ALA A 12 -18.71 -7.60 -6.93
CA ALA A 12 -17.78 -6.48 -6.94
C ALA A 12 -18.35 -5.27 -6.19
N ILE A 13 -19.62 -4.91 -6.46
CA ILE A 13 -20.32 -3.82 -5.76
C ILE A 13 -20.41 -4.11 -4.26
N ALA A 14 -20.85 -5.31 -3.88
CA ALA A 14 -20.98 -5.70 -2.47
C ALA A 14 -19.62 -5.63 -1.75
N ARG A 15 -18.55 -6.06 -2.42
CA ARG A 15 -17.19 -6.01 -1.90
C ARG A 15 -16.71 -4.58 -1.72
N TYR A 16 -16.91 -3.70 -2.70
CA TYR A 16 -16.54 -2.30 -2.56
C TYR A 16 -17.33 -1.61 -1.46
N ALA A 17 -18.65 -1.85 -1.39
CA ALA A 17 -19.48 -1.33 -0.31
C ALA A 17 -18.96 -1.79 1.05
N LEU A 18 -18.57 -3.07 1.18
CA LEU A 18 -17.97 -3.58 2.42
C LEU A 18 -16.67 -2.84 2.77
N LEU A 19 -15.75 -2.67 1.83
CA LEU A 19 -14.48 -1.96 2.06
C LEU A 19 -14.68 -0.53 2.58
N PHE A 20 -15.64 0.22 2.04
CA PHE A 20 -15.91 1.59 2.48
C PHE A 20 -16.71 1.64 3.79
N LEU A 21 -17.67 0.73 3.99
CA LEU A 21 -18.48 0.69 5.21
C LEU A 21 -17.71 0.15 6.42
N SER A 22 -16.70 -0.70 6.20
CA SER A 22 -15.82 -1.22 7.24
C SER A 22 -14.52 -0.45 7.39
N ALA A 23 -14.33 0.65 6.67
CA ALA A 23 -13.15 1.50 6.83
C ALA A 23 -13.17 2.11 8.23
N THR A 24 -12.09 1.88 8.98
CA THR A 24 -11.89 2.45 10.32
C THR A 24 -10.61 3.25 10.34
N GLU A 25 -10.42 4.10 11.36
CA GLU A 25 -9.14 4.80 11.57
C GLU A 25 -7.96 3.82 11.76
N GLY A 26 -8.26 2.58 12.14
CA GLY A 26 -7.33 1.47 12.32
C GLY A 26 -6.83 0.81 11.02
N ASP A 27 -7.43 1.15 9.89
CA ASP A 27 -7.22 0.39 8.65
C ASP A 27 -5.91 0.79 7.96
N THR A 28 -5.17 -0.20 7.46
CA THR A 28 -3.88 0.02 6.80
C THR A 28 -3.77 -0.78 5.51
N PRO A 29 -3.07 -0.26 4.50
CA PRO A 29 -2.80 -1.03 3.30
C PRO A 29 -2.01 -2.31 3.61
N PRO A 30 -2.25 -3.42 2.89
CA PRO A 30 -1.43 -4.61 2.99
C PRO A 30 -0.03 -4.32 2.41
N ALA A 31 1.03 -4.85 3.01
CA ALA A 31 2.42 -4.63 2.54
C ALA A 31 2.60 -4.95 1.04
N SER A 32 1.89 -5.96 0.54
CA SER A 32 1.94 -6.40 -0.87
C SER A 32 1.47 -5.36 -1.88
N VAL A 33 0.81 -4.27 -1.46
CA VAL A 33 0.41 -3.20 -2.38
C VAL A 33 1.59 -2.30 -2.74
N VAL A 34 2.63 -2.24 -1.90
CA VAL A 34 3.83 -1.45 -2.17
C VAL A 34 4.67 -2.18 -3.21
N ALA A 35 4.64 -1.68 -4.44
CA ALA A 35 5.41 -2.23 -5.55
C ALA A 35 6.89 -1.86 -5.41
N LEU A 36 7.68 -2.78 -4.86
CA LEU A 36 9.13 -2.59 -4.71
C LEU A 36 9.89 -3.12 -5.93
N PRO A 37 11.00 -2.48 -6.35
CA PRO A 37 11.85 -2.99 -7.42
C PRO A 37 12.39 -4.39 -7.11
N SER A 38 12.56 -5.21 -8.15
CA SER A 38 13.16 -6.54 -8.04
C SER A 38 14.50 -6.50 -7.31
N GLY A 39 14.68 -7.41 -6.35
CA GLY A 39 15.88 -7.45 -5.51
C GLY A 39 15.80 -6.62 -4.24
N SER A 40 14.73 -5.83 -4.05
CA SER A 40 14.42 -5.22 -2.75
C SER A 40 13.91 -6.27 -1.78
N GLU A 41 14.22 -6.12 -0.51
CA GLU A 41 13.79 -7.03 0.55
C GLU A 41 13.11 -6.24 1.68
N VAL A 42 11.90 -6.62 2.06
CA VAL A 42 11.25 -6.08 3.26
C VAL A 42 11.82 -6.79 4.47
N VAL A 43 12.55 -6.05 5.30
CA VAL A 43 13.21 -6.54 6.52
C VAL A 43 12.47 -6.14 7.81
N GLY A 44 11.47 -5.26 7.70
CA GLY A 44 10.57 -4.86 8.79
C GLY A 44 9.18 -4.50 8.25
N ASP A 45 8.15 -4.83 9.02
CA ASP A 45 6.73 -4.53 8.73
C ASP A 45 6.02 -4.24 10.05
N ASP A 46 5.73 -2.96 10.28
CA ASP A 46 5.08 -2.46 11.49
C ASP A 46 3.83 -1.65 11.14
N VAL A 47 2.95 -1.48 12.12
CA VAL A 47 1.75 -0.63 12.01
C VAL A 47 1.81 0.41 13.11
N GLU A 48 1.64 1.68 12.72
CA GLU A 48 1.58 2.81 13.64
C GLU A 48 0.30 3.61 13.44
N CYS A 49 -0.16 4.26 14.50
CA CYS A 49 -1.41 5.01 14.53
C CYS A 49 -1.22 6.35 15.21
N GLY A 50 -1.87 7.40 14.68
CA GLY A 50 -1.83 8.74 15.25
C GLY A 50 -3.02 9.59 14.84
N SER A 51 -2.89 10.91 14.98
CA SER A 51 -3.98 11.87 14.70
C SER A 51 -4.47 11.90 13.25
N GLY A 52 -3.84 11.17 12.33
CA GLY A 52 -4.19 11.06 10.92
C GLY A 52 -4.59 9.64 10.48
N GLY A 53 -5.01 8.80 11.42
CA GLY A 53 -5.29 7.38 11.19
C GLY A 53 -4.06 6.49 11.38
N CYS A 54 -4.15 5.25 10.93
CA CYS A 54 -3.06 4.30 10.94
C CYS A 54 -2.35 4.19 9.59
N TRP A 55 -1.08 3.81 9.63
CA TRP A 55 -0.26 3.55 8.46
C TRP A 55 0.62 2.34 8.73
N ARG A 56 1.08 1.72 7.65
CA ARG A 56 2.07 0.64 7.69
C ARG A 56 3.45 1.22 7.42
N LEU A 57 4.45 0.80 8.19
CA LEU A 57 5.86 1.11 8.01
C LEU A 57 6.57 -0.13 7.49
N LEU A 58 7.17 -0.03 6.33
CA LEU A 58 7.98 -1.09 5.74
C LEU A 58 9.44 -0.66 5.75
N THR A 59 10.29 -1.38 6.47
CA THR A 59 11.75 -1.21 6.36
C THR A 59 12.23 -2.05 5.19
N VAL A 60 12.76 -1.39 4.17
CA VAL A 60 13.15 -2.01 2.91
C VAL A 60 14.66 -1.90 2.74
N ARG A 61 15.29 -3.04 2.51
CA ARG A 61 16.66 -3.10 1.99
C ARG A 61 16.60 -2.92 0.47
N PRO A 62 17.29 -1.91 -0.09
CA PRO A 62 17.33 -1.72 -1.53
C PRO A 62 18.12 -2.85 -2.23
N PRO A 63 17.91 -3.04 -3.54
CA PRO A 63 18.72 -3.96 -4.35
C PRO A 63 20.22 -3.60 -4.27
N THR A 64 21.11 -4.59 -4.43
CA THR A 64 22.57 -4.39 -4.29
C THR A 64 23.14 -3.28 -5.18
N GLU A 65 22.53 -3.07 -6.36
CA GLU A 65 22.97 -2.08 -7.36
C GLU A 65 22.32 -0.68 -7.16
N MET A 66 21.55 -0.48 -6.08
CA MET A 66 20.75 0.73 -5.86
C MET A 66 20.89 1.21 -4.41
N THR A 67 20.98 2.53 -4.21
CA THR A 67 21.00 3.12 -2.86
C THR A 67 19.58 3.39 -2.35
N ALA A 68 19.42 3.55 -1.04
CA ALA A 68 18.13 3.88 -0.44
C ALA A 68 17.60 5.24 -0.92
N GLU A 69 18.47 6.22 -1.16
CA GLU A 69 18.10 7.55 -1.68
C GLU A 69 17.62 7.48 -3.12
N PHE A 70 18.24 6.63 -3.94
CA PHE A 70 17.77 6.42 -5.30
C PHE A 70 16.41 5.71 -5.30
N LEU A 71 16.25 4.68 -4.48
CA LEU A 71 14.99 3.97 -4.31
C LEU A 71 13.86 4.90 -3.82
N ALA A 72 14.16 5.82 -2.89
CA ALA A 72 13.21 6.81 -2.37
C ALA A 72 12.66 7.73 -3.49
N ASN A 73 13.52 8.13 -4.42
CA ASN A 73 13.13 9.00 -5.54
C ASN A 73 12.33 8.25 -6.61
N GLU A 74 12.58 6.96 -6.79
CA GLU A 74 11.87 6.13 -7.78
C GLU A 74 10.48 5.69 -7.29
N LEU A 75 10.26 5.67 -5.97
CA LEU A 75 8.99 5.26 -5.39
C LEU A 75 7.86 6.26 -5.72
N GLU A 76 6.79 5.74 -6.34
CA GLU A 76 5.58 6.51 -6.61
C GLU A 76 4.96 6.97 -5.28
N HIS A 77 4.75 8.28 -5.14
CA HIS A 77 4.20 8.85 -3.90
C HIS A 77 2.72 8.53 -3.69
N ARG A 78 2.04 8.05 -4.75
CA ARG A 78 0.62 7.72 -4.72
C ARG A 78 0.34 6.57 -5.67
N MET A 79 -0.17 5.47 -5.13
CA MET A 79 -0.56 4.30 -5.90
C MET A 79 -2.08 4.28 -6.04
N SER A 80 -2.53 4.17 -7.28
CA SER A 80 -3.95 3.97 -7.57
C SER A 80 -4.40 2.59 -7.09
N GLY A 81 -5.65 2.52 -6.61
CA GLY A 81 -6.28 1.25 -6.30
C GLY A 81 -6.38 0.33 -7.52
N THR A 82 -6.58 -0.96 -7.26
CA THR A 82 -6.83 -1.97 -8.30
C THR A 82 -8.31 -2.26 -8.44
N VAL A 83 -8.70 -3.05 -9.45
CA VAL A 83 -10.06 -3.62 -9.53
C VAL A 83 -10.39 -4.49 -8.30
N CYS A 84 -9.37 -5.02 -7.64
CA CYS A 84 -9.53 -5.74 -6.39
C CYS A 84 -9.38 -4.85 -5.16
N ASP A 85 -8.98 -3.60 -5.19
CA ASP A 85 -9.12 -2.72 -4.03
C ASP A 85 -9.06 -1.30 -4.56
N PRO A 86 -10.20 -0.61 -4.72
CA PRO A 86 -10.23 0.69 -5.38
C PRO A 86 -9.64 1.80 -4.51
N ARG A 87 -9.26 1.52 -3.26
CA ARG A 87 -8.72 2.53 -2.34
C ARG A 87 -7.31 2.93 -2.76
N THR A 88 -7.10 4.23 -2.88
CA THR A 88 -5.80 4.84 -3.17
C THR A 88 -4.90 4.75 -1.95
N VAL A 89 -3.60 4.52 -2.18
CA VAL A 89 -2.57 4.46 -1.14
C VAL A 89 -1.58 5.61 -1.36
N ASP A 90 -1.37 6.41 -0.31
CA ASP A 90 -0.29 7.38 -0.26
C ASP A 90 0.96 6.73 0.31
N LEU A 91 2.09 6.99 -0.36
CA LEU A 91 3.42 6.55 0.02
C LEU A 91 4.29 7.75 0.35
N SER A 92 4.97 7.70 1.49
CA SER A 92 6.08 8.57 1.81
C SER A 92 7.26 7.71 2.24
N SER A 93 8.49 8.16 2.01
CA SER A 93 9.66 7.38 2.38
C SER A 93 10.73 8.25 3.05
N GLU A 94 11.48 7.63 3.95
CA GLU A 94 12.60 8.23 4.66
C GLU A 94 13.77 7.25 4.66
N VAL A 95 14.99 7.75 4.45
CA VAL A 95 16.20 6.92 4.45
C VAL A 95 16.73 6.80 5.88
N ASP A 96 16.93 5.57 6.33
CA ASP A 96 17.49 5.26 7.65
C ASP A 96 18.66 4.28 7.51
N VAL A 97 19.89 4.75 7.75
CA VAL A 97 21.15 3.97 7.77
C VAL A 97 21.23 2.90 6.66
N GLY A 98 21.05 3.30 5.40
CA GLY A 98 21.15 2.41 4.24
C GLY A 98 19.91 1.57 3.94
N PHE A 99 18.86 1.68 4.76
CA PHE A 99 17.52 1.17 4.48
C PHE A 99 16.59 2.31 4.08
N LEU A 100 15.48 1.95 3.45
CA LEU A 100 14.38 2.86 3.18
C LEU A 100 13.18 2.48 4.04
N VAL A 101 12.71 3.40 4.87
CA VAL A 101 11.46 3.25 5.62
C VAL A 101 10.34 3.83 4.79
N VAL A 102 9.45 2.98 4.30
CA VAL A 102 8.28 3.36 3.49
C VAL A 102 7.05 3.37 4.38
N ARG A 103 6.40 4.53 4.47
CA ARG A 103 5.11 4.71 5.11
C ARG A 103 4.01 4.61 4.06
N ALA A 104 3.09 3.66 4.26
CA ALA A 104 1.92 3.45 3.41
C ALA A 104 0.62 3.67 4.18
N ALA A 105 -0.23 4.58 3.70
CA ALA A 105 -1.51 4.89 4.29
C ALA A 105 -2.61 4.92 3.22
N TYR A 106 -3.85 4.57 3.58
CA TYR A 106 -4.97 4.85 2.69
C TYR A 106 -5.17 6.36 2.56
N TRP A 107 -5.38 6.84 1.34
CA TRP A 107 -5.69 8.26 1.11
C TRP A 107 -7.08 8.58 1.63
N SER A 108 -7.20 9.64 2.43
CA SER A 108 -8.47 10.22 2.91
C SER A 108 -8.72 11.60 2.32
#